data_AF-A0A7Y3L314-F1
#
_entry.id   AF-A0A7Y3L314-F1
#
_cell.length_a   1.000
_cell.length_b   1.000
_cell.length_c   1.000
_cell.angle_alpha   90.00
_cell.angle_beta   90.00
_cell.angle_gamma   90.00
#
_symmetry.space_group_name_H-M   'P 1'
#
loop_
_entity.id
_entity.type
_entity.pdbx_description
1 polymer ?
#
loop_
_entity_poly.entity_id
_entity_poly.type
_entity_poly.pdbx_seq_one_letter_code
_entity_poly.pdbx_strand_id
1 'polypeptide(L)'
;MKNKETHRGLLARNREDPAYRKRHEESYELLKLEVQMLRALERKHWSYADLARAMRTQKSAVSRDLKGGGLRTASLARVARMAEVLGLRLFSFCVPADKAGRVLPVLRRMAAA
;
A
#
# COMPACT_ATOMS: atom_id res chain seq x y z
N MET A 1 -11.31 -11.97 -39.44
CA MET A 1 -10.37 -11.70 -38.33
C MET A 1 -11.14 -11.13 -37.15
N LYS A 2 -11.29 -11.88 -36.05
CA LYS A 2 -12.00 -11.39 -34.84
C LYS A 2 -11.03 -10.59 -33.99
N ASN A 3 -11.20 -9.27 -33.93
CA ASN A 3 -10.38 -8.38 -33.11
C ASN A 3 -10.72 -8.60 -31.62
N LYS A 4 -9.77 -9.13 -30.87
CA LYS A 4 -9.79 -9.15 -29.40
C LYS A 4 -9.53 -7.72 -28.92
N GLU A 5 -10.57 -6.90 -28.82
CA GLU A 5 -10.50 -5.72 -27.96
C GLU A 5 -10.51 -6.21 -26.50
N THR A 6 -9.31 -6.47 -26.01
CA THR A 6 -9.04 -6.71 -24.59
C THR A 6 -9.60 -5.52 -23.82
N HIS A 7 -10.62 -5.78 -22.99
CA HIS A 7 -11.13 -4.86 -21.97
C HIS A 7 -9.94 -4.23 -21.21
N ARG A 8 -9.50 -3.03 -21.65
CA ARG A 8 -8.58 -2.21 -20.87
C ARG A 8 -9.31 -1.88 -19.57
N GLY A 9 -8.84 -2.47 -18.47
CA GLY A 9 -9.42 -2.24 -17.15
C GLY A 9 -9.49 -0.74 -16.83
N LEU A 10 -10.47 -0.33 -16.03
CA LEU A 10 -10.78 1.07 -15.69
C LEU A 10 -9.52 1.90 -15.33
N LEU A 11 -8.56 1.26 -14.66
CA LEU A 11 -7.27 1.86 -14.27
C LEU A 11 -6.36 2.21 -15.45
N ALA A 12 -6.38 1.43 -16.54
CA ALA A 12 -5.59 1.69 -17.74
C ALA A 12 -6.15 2.89 -18.51
N ARG A 13 -7.47 3.01 -18.61
CA ARG A 13 -8.14 4.19 -19.22
C ARG A 13 -7.90 5.46 -18.40
N ASN A 14 -7.97 5.38 -17.07
CA ASN A 14 -7.77 6.56 -16.23
C ASN A 14 -6.31 7.07 -16.22
N ARG A 15 -5.31 6.22 -16.50
CA ARG A 15 -3.91 6.63 -16.61
C ARG A 15 -3.57 7.45 -17.87
N GLU A 16 -4.47 7.46 -18.86
CA GLU A 16 -4.32 8.26 -20.08
C GLU A 16 -4.67 9.74 -19.83
N ASP A 17 -5.37 10.06 -18.74
CA ASP A 17 -5.56 11.44 -18.26
C ASP A 17 -4.29 11.93 -17.52
N PRO A 18 -3.58 12.94 -18.04
CA PRO A 18 -2.36 13.48 -17.42
C PRO A 18 -2.59 14.03 -16.01
N ALA A 19 -3.78 14.56 -15.73
CA ALA A 19 -4.15 15.09 -14.43
C ALA A 19 -4.42 13.94 -13.42
N TYR A 20 -5.04 12.85 -13.86
CA TYR A 20 -5.20 11.64 -13.04
C TYR A 20 -3.84 10.96 -12.79
N ARG A 21 -2.98 10.86 -13.80
CA ARG A 21 -1.64 10.28 -13.68
C ARG A 21 -0.79 10.99 -12.64
N LYS A 22 -0.73 12.33 -12.69
CA LYS A 22 0.03 13.15 -11.72
C LYS A 22 -0.53 13.02 -10.30
N ARG A 23 -1.86 13.09 -10.13
CA ARG A 23 -2.52 12.88 -8.83
C ARG A 23 -2.27 11.47 -8.29
N HIS A 24 -2.28 10.46 -9.16
CA HIS A 24 -2.03 9.08 -8.79
C HIS A 24 -0.57 8.91 -8.33
N GLU A 25 0.42 9.26 -9.16
CA GLU A 25 1.84 9.06 -8.87
C GLU A 25 2.31 9.79 -7.59
N GLU A 26 1.91 11.05 -7.37
CA GLU A 26 2.33 11.82 -6.18
C GLU A 26 1.66 11.33 -4.88
N SER A 27 0.51 10.66 -4.97
CA SER A 27 -0.22 10.12 -3.79
C SER A 27 0.24 8.75 -3.38
N TYR A 28 0.77 8.00 -4.34
CA TYR A 28 0.77 6.56 -4.27
C TYR A 28 1.88 6.04 -3.37
N GLU A 29 3.10 6.56 -3.49
CA GLU A 29 4.25 5.93 -2.84
C GLU A 29 4.29 6.15 -1.31
N LEU A 30 3.90 7.33 -0.82
CA LEU A 30 3.86 7.60 0.63
C LEU A 30 2.74 6.85 1.35
N LEU A 31 1.61 6.61 0.67
CA LEU A 31 0.48 5.88 1.22
C LEU A 31 0.53 4.38 0.93
N LYS A 32 1.52 3.93 0.16
CA LYS A 32 1.71 2.53 -0.16
C LYS A 32 2.12 1.79 1.11
N LEU A 33 1.23 0.91 1.57
CA LEU A 33 1.42 0.11 2.77
C LEU A 33 2.74 -0.66 2.71
N GLU A 34 3.11 -1.24 1.57
CA GLU A 34 4.39 -1.95 1.41
C GLU A 34 5.58 -1.05 1.76
N VAL A 35 5.60 0.18 1.26
CA VAL A 35 6.71 1.14 1.49
C VAL A 35 6.79 1.50 2.98
N GLN A 36 5.65 1.76 3.61
CA GLN A 36 5.60 2.06 5.05
C GLN A 36 6.11 0.88 5.90
N MET A 37 5.71 -0.34 5.58
CA MET A 37 6.20 -1.54 6.27
C MET A 37 7.70 -1.76 6.06
N LEU A 38 8.21 -1.55 4.83
CA LEU A 38 9.62 -1.68 4.49
C LEU A 38 10.49 -0.64 5.22
N ARG A 39 10.06 0.62 5.28
CA ARG A 39 10.74 1.66 6.06
C ARG A 39 10.75 1.34 7.56
N ALA A 40 9.66 0.77 8.08
CA ALA A 40 9.61 0.36 9.48
C ALA A 40 10.57 -0.81 9.78
N LEU A 41 10.70 -1.76 8.85
CA LEU A 41 11.73 -2.82 8.93
C LEU A 41 13.14 -2.23 8.95
N GLU A 42 13.43 -1.30 8.03
CA GLU A 42 14.73 -0.64 7.93
C GLU A 42 15.09 0.10 9.22
N ARG A 43 14.17 0.89 9.79
CA ARG A 43 14.37 1.58 11.07
C ARG A 43 14.63 0.65 12.25
N LYS A 44 14.07 -0.57 12.21
CA LYS A 44 14.30 -1.61 13.23
C LYS A 44 15.53 -2.47 12.93
N HIS A 45 16.19 -2.29 11.79
CA HIS A 45 17.20 -3.20 11.25
C HIS A 45 16.72 -4.66 11.16
N TRP A 46 15.44 -4.85 10.83
CA TRP A 46 14.82 -6.18 10.74
C TRP A 46 14.84 -6.72 9.32
N SER A 47 15.22 -8.00 9.20
CA SER A 47 15.02 -8.76 7.96
C SER A 47 13.57 -9.27 7.88
N TYR A 48 13.19 -9.81 6.72
CA TYR A 48 11.91 -10.53 6.59
C TYR A 48 11.81 -11.75 7.50
N ALA A 49 12.94 -12.36 7.87
CA ALA A 49 12.93 -13.48 8.81
C ALA A 49 12.60 -13.02 10.23
N ASP A 50 13.04 -11.84 10.63
CA ASP A 50 12.77 -11.27 11.95
C ASP A 50 11.30 -10.90 12.10
N LEU A 51 10.74 -10.24 11.08
CA LEU A 51 9.30 -9.97 11.03
C LEU A 51 8.47 -11.25 11.05
N ALA A 52 8.89 -12.27 10.28
CA ALA A 52 8.20 -13.55 10.27
C ALA A 52 8.22 -14.23 11.66
N ARG A 53 9.36 -14.18 12.35
CA ARG A 53 9.50 -14.67 13.73
C ARG A 53 8.56 -13.93 14.69
N ALA A 54 8.53 -12.60 14.63
CA ALA A 54 7.67 -11.78 15.47
C ALA A 54 6.17 -12.00 15.18
N MET A 55 5.81 -12.22 13.92
CA MET A 55 4.45 -12.55 13.50
C MET A 55 4.08 -14.02 13.68
N ARG A 56 5.02 -14.88 14.12
CA ARG A 56 4.86 -16.34 14.21
C ARG A 56 4.38 -16.97 12.90
N THR A 57 5.00 -16.59 11.79
CA THR A 57 4.69 -17.05 10.44
C THR A 57 5.97 -17.43 9.69
N GLN A 58 5.84 -17.94 8.47
CA GLN A 58 6.96 -18.23 7.58
C GLN A 58 7.49 -16.97 6.87
N LYS A 59 8.81 -16.89 6.66
CA LYS A 59 9.47 -15.85 5.85
C LYS A 59 8.89 -15.73 4.45
N SER A 60 8.52 -16.85 3.83
CA SER A 60 7.91 -16.90 2.50
C SER A 60 6.58 -16.12 2.44
N ALA A 61 5.76 -16.21 3.50
CA ALA A 61 4.51 -15.46 3.61
C ALA A 61 4.75 -13.95 3.70
N VAL A 62 5.70 -13.52 4.54
CA VAL A 62 6.09 -12.10 4.65
C VAL A 62 6.67 -11.57 3.33
N SER A 63 7.52 -12.37 2.68
CA SER A 63 8.09 -11.99 1.39
C SER A 63 7.01 -11.84 0.31
N ARG A 64 5.98 -12.70 0.31
CA ARG A 64 4.86 -12.60 -0.63
C ARG A 64 4.06 -11.32 -0.41
N ASP A 65 3.83 -10.95 0.84
CA ASP A 65 3.12 -9.73 1.21
C ASP A 65 3.88 -8.48 0.72
N LEU A 66 5.19 -8.41 0.98
CA LEU A 66 5.97 -7.17 0.82
C LEU A 66 6.67 -6.99 -0.53
N LYS A 67 7.01 -8.08 -1.24
CA LYS A 67 7.88 -8.01 -2.44
C LYS A 67 7.13 -7.97 -3.77
N GLY A 68 5.82 -8.26 -3.78
CA GLY A 68 5.02 -8.43 -5.02
C GLY A 68 3.65 -7.77 -5.02
N GLY A 69 3.38 -6.87 -4.07
CA GLY A 69 2.05 -6.26 -3.92
C GLY A 69 1.02 -7.17 -3.25
N GLY A 70 1.48 -8.21 -2.54
CA GLY A 70 0.61 -9.18 -1.87
C GLY A 70 -0.22 -8.56 -0.74
N LEU A 71 0.26 -7.47 -0.12
CA LEU A 71 -0.53 -6.71 0.86
C LEU A 71 -1.86 -6.19 0.28
N ARG A 72 -1.94 -5.95 -1.03
CA ARG A 72 -3.19 -5.51 -1.68
C ARG A 72 -4.31 -6.55 -1.63
N THR A 73 -3.95 -7.83 -1.47
CA THR A 73 -4.87 -8.95 -1.31
C THR A 73 -4.93 -9.48 0.13
N ALA A 74 -4.11 -8.93 1.03
CA ALA A 74 -4.12 -9.32 2.43
C ALA A 74 -5.38 -8.79 3.13
N SER A 75 -5.90 -9.56 4.09
CA SER A 75 -6.98 -9.06 4.94
C SER A 75 -6.51 -7.88 5.79
N LEU A 76 -7.42 -6.94 6.10
CA LEU A 76 -7.12 -5.81 6.98
C LEU A 76 -6.55 -6.27 8.34
N ALA A 77 -7.05 -7.38 8.89
CA ALA A 77 -6.53 -7.98 10.12
C ALA A 77 -5.05 -8.39 10.00
N ARG A 78 -4.64 -8.95 8.85
CA ARG A 78 -3.23 -9.30 8.59
C ARG A 78 -2.36 -8.05 8.51
N VAL A 79 -2.83 -7.02 7.80
CA VAL A 79 -2.11 -5.73 7.67
C VAL A 79 -1.98 -5.07 9.05
N ALA A 80 -3.05 -5.02 9.84
CA ALA A 80 -3.05 -4.45 11.18
C ALA A 80 -2.06 -5.16 12.10
N ARG A 81 -2.03 -6.50 12.09
CA ARG A 81 -1.07 -7.29 12.86
C ARG A 81 0.38 -7.01 12.45
N MET A 82 0.64 -6.91 11.15
CA MET A 82 1.98 -6.57 10.65
C MET A 82 2.39 -5.16 11.11
N ALA A 83 1.48 -4.18 11.02
CA ALA A 83 1.69 -2.82 11.50
C ALA A 83 2.04 -2.82 12.99
N GLU A 84 1.25 -3.48 13.83
CA GLU A 84 1.44 -3.55 15.28
C GLU A 84 2.81 -4.13 15.66
N VAL A 85 3.21 -5.25 15.05
CA VAL A 85 4.53 -5.87 15.26
C VAL A 85 5.67 -4.93 14.85
N LEU A 86 5.45 -4.12 13.81
CA LEU A 86 6.40 -3.11 13.36
C LEU A 86 6.35 -1.81 14.18
N GLY A 87 5.50 -1.73 15.21
CA GLY A 87 5.33 -0.51 16.03
C GLY A 87 4.58 0.61 15.30
N LEU A 88 3.81 0.26 14.29
CA LEU A 88 2.95 1.16 13.53
C LEU A 88 1.49 1.02 14.00
N ARG A 89 0.70 2.07 13.79
CA ARG A 89 -0.75 2.03 13.96
C ARG A 89 -1.43 2.13 12.60
N LEU A 90 -2.21 1.11 12.23
CA LEU A 90 -3.02 1.15 11.02
C LEU A 90 -4.28 1.98 11.27
N PHE A 91 -4.50 2.99 10.43
CA PHE A 91 -5.75 3.73 10.34
C PHE A 91 -6.41 3.47 8.99
N SER A 92 -7.72 3.21 8.99
CA SER A 92 -8.51 3.03 7.77
C SER A 92 -9.75 3.92 7.88
N PHE A 93 -9.99 4.74 6.88
CA PHE A 93 -11.10 5.68 6.85
C PHE A 93 -11.65 5.78 5.43
N CYS A 94 -12.93 6.09 5.33
CA CYS A 94 -13.58 6.48 4.09
C CYS A 94 -13.80 7.99 4.11
N VAL A 95 -13.68 8.63 2.94
CA VAL A 95 -13.96 10.06 2.78
C VAL A 95 -14.92 10.26 1.62
N PRO A 96 -15.77 11.30 1.66
CA PRO A 96 -16.55 11.70 0.49
C PRO A 96 -15.65 11.94 -0.72
N ALA A 97 -16.05 11.42 -1.89
CA ALA A 97 -15.21 11.43 -3.09
C ALA A 97 -14.85 12.86 -3.55
N ASP A 98 -15.79 13.80 -3.42
CA ASP A 98 -15.64 15.22 -3.70
C ASP A 98 -14.63 15.93 -2.77
N LYS A 99 -14.41 15.37 -1.57
CA LYS A 99 -13.48 15.91 -0.56
C LYS A 99 -12.12 15.22 -0.56
N ALA A 100 -11.95 14.11 -1.28
CA ALA A 100 -10.71 13.33 -1.28
C ALA A 100 -9.47 14.19 -1.62
N GLY A 101 -9.59 15.11 -2.57
CA GLY A 101 -8.50 16.01 -2.96
C GLY A 101 -8.03 16.95 -1.84
N ARG A 102 -8.90 17.32 -0.90
CA ARG A 102 -8.56 18.17 0.26
C ARG A 102 -7.98 17.37 1.42
N VAL A 103 -8.44 16.12 1.61
CA VAL A 103 -8.00 15.28 2.72
C VAL A 103 -6.63 14.66 2.45
N LEU A 104 -6.36 14.27 1.20
CA LEU A 104 -5.15 13.55 0.82
C LEU A 104 -3.84 14.28 1.20
N PRO A 105 -3.68 15.60 1.00
CA PRO A 105 -2.50 16.33 1.45
C PRO A 105 -2.30 16.31 2.98
N VAL A 106 -3.38 16.31 3.75
CA VAL A 106 -3.30 16.21 5.22
C VAL A 106 -2.75 14.84 5.63
N LEU A 107 -3.29 13.77 5.03
CA LEU A 107 -2.85 12.40 5.28
C LEU A 107 -1.39 12.19 4.88
N ARG A 108 -0.96 12.74 3.74
CA ARG A 108 0.45 12.67 3.33
C ARG A 108 1.38 13.34 4.33
N ARG A 109 1.00 14.51 4.88
CA ARG A 109 1.79 15.18 5.93
C ARG A 109 1.91 14.32 7.19
N MET A 110 0.84 13.63 7.57
CA MET A 110 0.85 12.73 8.73
C MET A 110 1.68 11.46 8.51
N ALA A 111 1.67 10.90 7.30
CA ALA A 111 2.39 9.65 6.98
C ALA A 111 3.88 9.86 6.66
N ALA A 112 4.31 11.10 6.40
CA ALA A 112 5.70 11.44 6.10
C ALA A 112 6.54 11.78 7.36
N ALA A 113 5.89 11.98 8.50
CA ALA A 113 6.53 12.14 9.81
C ALA A 113 6.91 10.78 10.41
#